data_AF-R7Z6Q6-F1
#
_entry.id   AF-R7Z6Q6-F1
#
_cell.length_a   1.000
_cell.length_b   1.000
_cell.length_c   1.000
_cell.angle_alpha   90.00
_cell.angle_beta   90.00
_cell.angle_gamma   90.00
#
_symmetry.space_group_name_H-M   'P 1'
#
loop_
_entity.id
_entity.type
_entity.pdbx_description
1 polymer ?
#
loop_
_entity_poly.entity_id
_entity_poly.type
_entity_poly.pdbx_seq_one_letter_code
_entity_poly.pdbx_strand_id
1 'polypeptide(L)'
;MRATPSMFEEISITFKPSTFTKPARMAALDRIGHHVRTVSFNMLHTPETFLPPLVDPMTGAEQAFVYSPQAHRPSTLIGQVKEPKYGSWEMTDLLIKQYPPLFHAATNIPSFIHAFSLLPCLAHFKVSCPGQDDCQRYRRSAIDYALRSLRIAVETAPLEVLDTISLLPIHPGALLYLQPLLGFGNSPRASRRWAQIRRLIIQMDGFPFEQSNRSEHLKILHSYLGYFSPHLTRLRFRWEGDKGPSPFTLDQEPCLQPSDSPSEKPGLRPLNFARLRYMELENATMDSTQVSAFISRHRRAFSEFNFEDVTLRTGTWGDALAPLSRIAGNDSRKQKQQQVMDVPVVLSPANLEPRVMESILQDQQRAECSGTQLAMSRWLSKGRSAVAANKGKELFWSSGEHMKEFLMTSVFPWR
;
A
#
# COMPACT_ATOMS: atom_id res chain seq x y z
N MET A 1 33.92 13.70 -12.39
CA MET A 1 32.97 12.81 -11.70
C MET A 1 31.67 13.58 -11.46
N ARG A 2 30.58 13.24 -12.16
CA ARG A 2 29.25 13.88 -11.97
C ARG A 2 28.40 12.99 -11.02
N ALA A 3 28.72 13.02 -9.73
CA ALA A 3 28.00 12.26 -8.70
C ALA A 3 26.73 12.96 -8.19
N THR A 4 26.50 14.21 -8.59
CA THR A 4 25.44 15.07 -8.09
C THR A 4 24.00 14.64 -8.44
N PRO A 5 23.67 14.05 -9.61
CA PRO A 5 22.27 13.73 -9.94
C PRO A 5 21.66 12.59 -9.11
N SER A 6 22.43 11.54 -8.79
CA SER A 6 21.89 10.36 -8.09
C SER A 6 21.69 10.58 -6.60
N MET A 7 22.43 11.53 -6.00
CA MET A 7 22.32 11.83 -4.56
C MET A 7 20.98 12.47 -4.18
N PHE A 8 20.28 13.09 -5.13
CA PHE A 8 19.01 13.78 -4.91
C PHE A 8 17.80 13.08 -5.55
N GLU A 9 17.97 11.83 -6.01
CA GLU A 9 16.88 11.08 -6.64
C GLU A 9 15.75 10.75 -5.65
N GLU A 10 16.08 10.57 -4.37
CA GLU A 10 15.12 10.34 -3.29
C GLU A 10 15.27 11.40 -2.20
N ILE A 11 14.14 11.98 -1.79
CA ILE A 11 14.08 12.90 -0.64
C ILE A 11 13.00 12.45 0.35
N SER A 12 13.26 12.74 1.62
CA SER A 12 12.31 12.51 2.71
C SER A 12 11.93 13.85 3.35
N ILE A 13 10.64 14.09 3.49
CA ILE A 13 10.05 15.31 4.03
C ILE A 13 9.20 14.93 5.23
N THR A 14 9.59 15.39 6.42
CA THR A 14 8.73 15.35 7.60
C THR A 14 7.90 16.62 7.66
N PHE A 15 6.58 16.47 7.73
CA PHE A 15 5.66 17.59 7.81
C PHE A 15 5.75 18.28 9.19
N LYS A 16 5.95 19.59 9.15
CA LYS A 16 6.04 20.51 10.28
C LYS A 16 5.40 21.84 9.85
N PRO A 17 5.05 22.74 10.78
CA PRO A 17 4.42 24.01 10.42
C PRO A 17 5.24 24.86 9.43
N SER A 18 6.55 24.64 9.40
CA SER A 18 7.49 25.39 8.57
C SER A 18 7.97 24.66 7.30
N THR A 19 7.38 23.50 6.96
CA THR A 19 7.87 22.61 5.88
C THR A 19 7.96 23.32 4.52
N PHE A 20 6.90 24.01 4.10
CA PHE A 20 6.85 24.70 2.81
C PHE A 20 6.85 26.23 2.90
N THR A 21 7.10 26.79 4.09
CA THR A 21 7.16 28.23 4.32
C THR A 21 8.58 28.75 4.58
N LYS A 22 9.53 27.87 4.93
CA LYS A 22 10.94 28.25 5.11
C LYS A 22 11.60 28.57 3.75
N PRO A 23 12.04 29.83 3.50
CA PRO A 23 12.61 30.21 2.20
C PRO A 23 13.84 29.37 1.82
N ALA A 24 14.71 29.06 2.78
CA ALA A 24 15.90 28.24 2.52
C ALA A 24 15.56 26.82 2.04
N ARG A 25 14.46 26.22 2.53
CA ARG A 25 14.01 24.89 2.07
C ARG A 25 13.42 24.95 0.67
N MET A 26 12.63 25.98 0.38
CA MET A 26 12.06 26.17 -0.95
C MET A 26 13.14 26.48 -1.99
N ALA A 27 14.13 27.30 -1.65
CA ALA A 27 15.28 27.57 -2.51
C ALA A 27 16.15 26.33 -2.74
N ALA A 28 16.29 25.46 -1.73
CA ALA A 28 16.97 24.18 -1.92
C ALA A 28 16.17 23.26 -2.86
N LEU A 29 14.85 23.16 -2.66
CA LEU A 29 13.96 22.36 -3.50
C LEU A 29 13.95 22.84 -4.96
N ASP A 30 13.98 24.15 -5.19
CA ASP A 30 14.09 24.74 -6.52
C ASP A 30 15.39 24.31 -7.24
N ARG A 31 16.51 24.26 -6.50
CA ARG A 31 17.81 23.84 -7.04
C ARG A 31 17.90 22.36 -7.36
N ILE A 32 17.31 21.48 -6.55
CA ILE A 32 17.48 20.02 -6.69
C ILE A 32 16.25 19.29 -7.20
N GLY A 33 15.08 19.91 -7.21
CA GLY A 33 13.79 19.25 -7.39
C GLY A 33 13.61 18.57 -8.75
N HIS A 34 14.28 19.06 -9.79
CA HIS A 34 14.32 18.43 -11.11
C HIS A 34 15.12 17.11 -11.16
N HIS A 35 15.93 16.81 -10.14
CA HIS A 35 16.60 15.52 -9.98
C HIS A 35 15.79 14.51 -9.16
N VAL A 36 14.80 14.99 -8.40
CA VAL A 36 14.01 14.15 -7.48
C VAL A 36 13.03 13.29 -8.28
N ARG A 37 13.10 11.98 -8.04
CA ARG A 37 12.17 10.98 -8.59
C ARG A 37 11.29 10.33 -7.53
N THR A 38 11.75 10.28 -6.29
CA THR A 38 11.03 9.70 -5.17
C THR A 38 10.90 10.70 -4.03
N VAL A 39 9.68 10.93 -3.57
CA VAL A 39 9.41 11.75 -2.38
C VAL A 39 8.72 10.91 -1.34
N SER A 40 9.29 10.86 -0.14
CA SER A 40 8.67 10.29 1.05
C SER A 40 8.13 11.40 1.94
N PHE A 41 6.82 11.49 2.10
CA PHE A 41 6.16 12.51 2.92
C PHE A 41 5.61 11.90 4.20
N ASN A 42 6.21 12.28 5.34
CA ASN A 42 5.94 11.70 6.65
C ASN A 42 5.15 12.68 7.53
N MET A 43 4.02 12.22 8.03
CA MET A 43 3.04 12.97 8.82
C MET A 43 2.69 12.17 10.08
N LEU A 44 3.55 12.25 11.10
CA LEU A 44 3.30 11.53 12.35
C LEU A 44 2.09 12.15 13.06
N HIS A 45 1.17 11.31 13.53
CA HIS A 45 0.15 11.74 14.47
C HIS A 45 0.79 11.96 15.84
N THR A 46 0.59 13.14 16.40
CA THR A 46 1.12 13.56 17.70
C THR A 46 0.02 14.33 18.44
N PRO A 47 0.20 14.69 19.72
CA PRO A 47 -0.77 15.55 20.40
C PRO A 47 -1.02 16.88 19.66
N GLU A 48 -0.05 17.39 18.89
CA GLU A 48 -0.20 18.60 18.07
C GLU A 48 -1.03 18.40 16.80
N THR A 49 -1.34 17.16 16.40
CA THR A 49 -2.22 16.88 15.26
C THR A 49 -3.68 16.81 15.65
N PHE A 50 -3.97 16.68 16.94
CA PHE A 50 -5.33 16.68 17.47
C PHE A 50 -5.97 18.07 17.31
N LEU A 51 -7.22 18.08 16.83
CA LEU A 51 -8.01 19.30 16.69
C LEU A 51 -9.21 19.21 17.65
N PRO A 52 -9.22 19.98 18.74
CA PRO A 52 -10.36 20.00 19.65
C PRO A 52 -11.61 20.56 18.95
N PRO A 53 -12.81 20.28 19.48
CA PRO A 53 -14.01 21.03 19.09
C PRO A 53 -13.76 22.53 19.26
N LEU A 54 -14.21 23.34 18.29
CA LEU A 54 -14.08 24.79 18.38
C LEU A 54 -15.15 25.30 19.33
N VAL A 55 -14.78 26.21 20.22
CA VAL A 55 -15.69 26.74 21.24
C VAL A 55 -15.67 28.26 21.17
N ASP A 56 -16.84 28.88 21.10
CA ASP A 56 -16.95 30.34 21.20
C ASP A 56 -16.49 30.78 22.61
N PRO A 57 -15.51 31.70 22.72
CA PRO A 57 -14.93 32.07 24.01
C PRO A 57 -15.87 32.86 24.93
N MET A 58 -16.92 33.49 24.38
CA MET A 58 -17.88 34.30 25.15
C MET A 58 -19.09 33.47 25.59
N THR A 59 -19.59 32.60 24.71
CA THR A 59 -20.81 31.82 24.97
C THR A 59 -20.53 30.41 25.45
N GLY A 60 -19.32 29.88 25.21
CA GLY A 60 -18.98 28.48 25.48
C GLY A 60 -19.65 27.49 24.52
N ALA A 61 -20.35 27.96 23.50
CA ALA A 61 -21.03 27.10 22.53
C ALA A 61 -20.05 26.48 21.53
N GLU A 62 -20.31 25.23 21.12
CA GLU A 62 -19.52 24.59 20.05
C GLU A 62 -19.80 25.27 18.70
N GLN A 63 -18.73 25.60 17.99
CA GLN A 63 -18.80 26.24 16.68
C GLN A 63 -18.43 25.24 15.57
N ALA A 64 -19.36 25.03 14.63
CA ALA A 64 -19.08 24.20 13.47
C ALA A 64 -18.12 24.90 12.49
N PHE A 65 -17.08 24.19 12.05
CA PHE A 65 -16.17 24.64 10.99
C PHE A 65 -16.30 23.79 9.73
N VAL A 66 -16.77 24.44 8.66
CA VAL A 66 -16.83 23.85 7.31
C VAL A 66 -15.65 24.34 6.50
N TYR A 67 -14.65 23.48 6.32
CA TYR A 67 -13.46 23.84 5.55
C TYR A 67 -13.72 23.86 4.05
N SER A 68 -13.51 25.03 3.44
CA SER A 68 -13.45 25.20 1.99
C SER A 68 -11.98 25.39 1.54
N PRO A 69 -11.40 24.44 0.79
CA PRO A 69 -10.03 24.53 0.29
C PRO A 69 -9.82 25.73 -0.65
N GLN A 70 -8.89 26.63 -0.31
CA GLN A 70 -8.48 27.74 -1.17
C GLN A 70 -7.18 27.40 -1.92
N ALA A 71 -7.30 26.97 -3.18
CA ALA A 71 -6.14 26.60 -4.01
C ALA A 71 -5.37 27.81 -4.58
N HIS A 72 -6.06 28.94 -4.76
CA HIS A 72 -5.46 30.19 -5.21
C HIS A 72 -5.17 31.09 -4.02
N ARG A 73 -4.10 31.88 -4.10
CA ARG A 73 -3.94 32.99 -3.16
C ARG A 73 -5.09 33.98 -3.39
N PRO A 74 -5.79 34.42 -2.34
CA PRO A 74 -6.81 35.46 -2.49
C PRO A 74 -6.18 36.67 -3.18
N SER A 75 -6.89 37.18 -4.19
CA SER A 75 -6.41 38.24 -5.05
C SER A 75 -6.31 39.54 -4.25
N THR A 76 -5.09 39.94 -3.85
CA THR A 76 -4.84 41.31 -3.39
C THR A 76 -4.79 42.21 -4.62
N LEU A 77 -5.96 42.60 -5.14
CA LEU A 77 -6.03 43.73 -6.06
C LEU A 77 -5.58 44.99 -5.30
N ILE A 78 -4.89 45.86 -6.01
CA ILE A 78 -4.31 47.10 -5.51
C ILE A 78 -5.39 47.89 -4.74
N GLY A 79 -5.24 47.97 -3.41
CA GLY A 79 -5.95 48.94 -2.57
C GLY A 79 -7.10 48.46 -1.67
N GLN A 80 -7.49 47.18 -1.61
CA GLN A 80 -8.65 46.79 -0.76
C GLN A 80 -8.49 45.45 -0.02
N VAL A 81 -8.84 45.51 1.27
CA VAL A 81 -9.18 44.48 2.29
C VAL A 81 -8.66 43.05 2.07
N LYS A 82 -7.79 42.59 2.98
CA LYS A 82 -7.36 41.19 3.11
C LYS A 82 -8.60 40.29 3.27
N GLU A 83 -8.79 39.30 2.41
CA GLU A 83 -9.89 38.34 2.60
C GLU A 83 -9.60 37.39 3.77
N PRO A 84 -10.61 36.98 4.55
CA PRO A 84 -10.45 35.99 5.60
C PRO A 84 -10.10 34.61 5.01
N LYS A 85 -9.08 33.96 5.57
CA LYS A 85 -8.59 32.64 5.10
C LYS A 85 -9.63 31.53 5.26
N TYR A 86 -10.47 31.62 6.30
CA TYR A 86 -11.41 30.55 6.67
C TYR A 86 -12.87 31.00 6.57
N GLY A 87 -13.20 31.79 5.54
CA GLY A 87 -14.56 32.22 5.22
C GLY A 87 -14.98 33.52 5.91
N SER A 88 -14.84 33.61 7.23
CA SER A 88 -15.11 34.85 7.99
C SER A 88 -13.93 35.25 8.87
N TRP A 89 -13.88 36.51 9.29
CA TRP A 89 -12.83 37.01 10.18
C TRP A 89 -12.95 36.42 11.58
N GLU A 90 -14.17 36.23 12.08
CA GLU A 90 -14.46 35.61 13.37
C GLU A 90 -13.95 34.16 13.39
N MET A 91 -14.30 33.37 12.36
CA MET A 91 -13.81 32.00 12.22
C MET A 91 -12.28 31.97 12.06
N THR A 92 -11.71 32.94 11.34
CA THR A 92 -10.26 33.01 11.15
C THR A 92 -9.53 33.29 12.46
N ASP A 93 -10.01 34.25 13.24
CA ASP A 93 -9.46 34.57 14.56
C ASP A 93 -9.64 33.40 15.54
N LEU A 94 -10.81 32.76 15.55
CA LEU A 94 -11.10 31.61 16.40
C LEU A 94 -10.13 30.44 16.12
N LEU A 95 -9.96 30.08 14.85
CA LEU A 95 -9.04 29.02 14.43
C LEU A 95 -7.59 29.37 14.78
N ILE A 96 -7.17 30.63 14.60
CA ILE A 96 -5.80 31.06 14.93
C ILE A 96 -5.53 30.94 16.43
N LYS A 97 -6.53 31.23 17.27
CA LYS A 97 -6.40 31.16 18.73
C LYS A 97 -6.42 29.73 19.26
N GLN A 98 -7.24 28.86 18.67
CA GLN A 98 -7.49 27.52 19.24
C GLN A 98 -6.74 26.38 18.56
N TYR A 99 -6.41 26.51 17.27
CA TYR A 99 -5.76 25.43 16.53
C TYR A 99 -4.25 25.61 16.41
N PRO A 100 -3.50 24.50 16.39
CA PRO A 100 -2.05 24.55 16.38
C PRO A 100 -1.51 25.10 15.04
N PRO A 101 -0.29 25.68 15.02
CA PRO A 101 0.35 26.15 13.79
C PRO A 101 0.41 25.10 12.67
N LEU A 102 0.45 23.81 13.04
CA LEU A 102 0.44 22.70 12.11
C LEU A 102 -0.82 22.66 11.25
N PHE A 103 -1.99 22.96 11.82
CA PHE A 103 -3.25 23.06 11.08
C PHE A 103 -3.22 24.19 10.05
N HIS A 104 -2.67 25.35 10.41
CA HIS A 104 -2.56 26.49 9.49
C HIS A 104 -1.59 26.23 8.35
N ALA A 105 -0.50 25.48 8.62
CA ALA A 105 0.40 24.99 7.60
C ALA A 105 -0.31 23.96 6.70
N ALA A 106 -1.05 23.02 7.28
CA ALA A 106 -1.80 21.98 6.56
C ALA A 106 -2.84 22.57 5.59
N THR A 107 -3.46 23.70 5.95
CA THR A 107 -4.44 24.42 5.12
C THR A 107 -3.80 25.45 4.18
N ASN A 108 -2.48 25.59 4.15
CA ASN A 108 -1.76 26.48 3.22
C ASN A 108 -1.51 25.78 1.87
N ILE A 109 -2.59 25.46 1.17
CA ILE A 109 -2.57 24.74 -0.12
C ILE A 109 -1.60 25.37 -1.14
N PRO A 110 -1.54 26.70 -1.33
CA PRO A 110 -0.62 27.30 -2.30
C PRO A 110 0.85 26.92 -2.07
N SER A 111 1.26 26.71 -0.82
CA SER A 111 2.64 26.31 -0.50
C SER A 111 2.92 24.85 -0.87
N PHE A 112 1.93 23.96 -0.74
CA PHE A 112 2.03 22.59 -1.24
C PHE A 112 2.10 22.57 -2.77
N ILE A 113 1.23 23.32 -3.45
CA ILE A 113 1.23 23.43 -4.92
C ILE A 113 2.59 23.92 -5.42
N HIS A 114 3.12 24.98 -4.79
CA HIS A 114 4.42 25.51 -5.14
C HIS A 114 5.53 24.46 -4.97
N ALA A 115 5.58 23.77 -3.84
CA ALA A 115 6.59 22.73 -3.61
C ALA A 115 6.51 21.58 -4.62
N PHE A 116 5.31 21.08 -4.93
CA PHE A 116 5.14 20.02 -5.92
C PHE A 116 5.40 20.50 -7.35
N SER A 117 5.25 21.79 -7.65
CA SER A 117 5.62 22.35 -8.96
C SER A 117 7.12 22.33 -9.23
N LEU A 118 7.95 22.25 -8.18
CA LEU A 118 9.40 22.13 -8.27
C LEU A 118 9.87 20.67 -8.46
N LEU A 119 8.95 19.71 -8.60
CA LEU A 119 9.23 18.27 -8.70
C LEU A 119 8.76 17.67 -10.04
N PRO A 120 9.19 18.20 -11.20
CA PRO A 120 8.66 17.77 -12.50
C PRO A 120 8.97 16.30 -12.84
N CYS A 121 10.03 15.74 -12.23
CA CYS A 121 10.51 14.37 -12.48
C CYS A 121 9.99 13.35 -11.46
N LEU A 122 9.05 13.72 -10.58
CA LEU A 122 8.53 12.84 -9.54
C LEU A 122 7.79 11.63 -10.15
N ALA A 123 8.38 10.45 -9.99
CA ALA A 123 7.84 9.18 -10.47
C ALA A 123 7.15 8.38 -9.35
N HIS A 124 7.65 8.50 -8.11
CA HIS A 124 7.18 7.75 -6.96
C HIS A 124 6.87 8.67 -5.78
N PHE A 125 5.59 8.73 -5.40
CA PHE A 125 5.14 9.47 -4.23
C PHE A 125 4.78 8.52 -3.08
N LYS A 126 5.46 8.66 -1.94
CA LYS A 126 5.20 7.89 -0.72
C LYS A 126 4.59 8.79 0.36
N VAL A 127 3.55 8.34 1.03
CA VAL A 127 2.90 9.02 2.15
C VAL A 127 2.88 8.09 3.35
N SER A 128 3.26 8.62 4.51
CA SER A 128 3.32 7.88 5.78
C SER A 128 2.59 8.68 6.86
N CYS A 129 1.62 8.07 7.54
CA CYS A 129 0.83 8.69 8.62
C CYS A 129 0.74 7.80 9.88
N PRO A 130 1.87 7.44 10.51
CA PRO A 130 1.86 6.52 11.64
C PRO A 130 1.30 7.17 12.92
N GLY A 131 0.86 6.31 13.85
CA GLY A 131 0.61 6.67 15.24
C GLY A 131 -0.76 7.30 15.52
N GLN A 132 -1.76 7.10 14.65
CA GLN A 132 -3.11 7.57 14.96
C GLN A 132 -3.69 6.75 16.11
N ASP A 133 -4.15 7.42 17.16
CA ASP A 133 -4.93 6.79 18.23
C ASP A 133 -6.28 6.28 17.67
N ASP A 134 -6.58 5.02 17.95
CA ASP A 134 -7.85 4.35 17.65
C ASP A 134 -9.08 5.18 18.03
N CYS A 135 -9.02 5.89 19.16
CA CYS A 135 -10.10 6.75 19.65
C CYS A 135 -10.33 7.99 18.76
N GLN A 136 -9.33 8.38 17.97
CA GLN A 136 -9.34 9.56 17.12
C GLN A 136 -9.62 9.24 15.64
N ARG A 137 -9.77 7.96 15.30
CA ARG A 137 -9.90 7.47 13.91
C ARG A 137 -11.07 8.09 13.12
N TYR A 138 -12.13 8.51 13.82
CA TYR A 138 -13.32 9.14 13.23
C TYR A 138 -13.37 10.66 13.40
N ARG A 139 -12.32 11.26 13.98
CA ARG A 139 -12.21 12.72 14.16
C ARG A 139 -11.23 13.28 13.13
N ARG A 140 -11.47 14.53 12.74
CA ARG A 140 -10.53 15.25 11.84
C ARG A 140 -9.31 15.71 12.64
N SER A 141 -8.15 15.48 12.06
CA SER A 141 -6.84 15.91 12.55
C SER A 141 -6.19 16.92 11.60
N ALA A 142 -5.13 17.58 12.04
CA ALA A 142 -4.30 18.41 11.15
C ALA A 142 -3.72 17.60 9.97
N ILE A 143 -3.47 16.30 10.17
CA ILE A 143 -2.97 15.40 9.12
C ILE A 143 -4.00 15.21 8.01
N ASP A 144 -5.28 15.10 8.34
CA ASP A 144 -6.34 14.96 7.34
C ASP A 144 -6.44 16.18 6.41
N TYR A 145 -6.25 17.38 6.97
CA TYR A 145 -6.15 18.61 6.18
C TYR A 145 -4.89 18.64 5.31
N ALA A 146 -3.76 18.13 5.81
CA ALA A 146 -2.52 18.06 5.05
C ALA A 146 -2.61 17.04 3.90
N LEU A 147 -3.25 15.89 4.12
CA LEU A 147 -3.55 14.89 3.08
C LEU A 147 -4.41 15.47 1.96
N ARG A 148 -5.44 16.25 2.32
CA ARG A 148 -6.26 16.98 1.33
C ARG A 148 -5.42 17.98 0.53
N SER A 149 -4.52 18.72 1.19
CA SER A 149 -3.61 19.66 0.52
C SER A 149 -2.60 18.96 -0.39
N LEU A 150 -2.08 17.80 0.01
CA LEU A 150 -1.22 16.95 -0.83
C LEU A 150 -1.96 16.47 -2.07
N ARG A 151 -3.18 15.98 -1.92
CA ARG A 151 -4.02 15.57 -3.06
C ARG A 151 -4.17 16.73 -4.05
N ILE A 152 -4.54 17.92 -3.58
CA ILE A 152 -4.70 19.11 -4.44
C ILE A 152 -3.37 19.49 -5.11
N ALA A 153 -2.25 19.42 -4.39
CA ALA A 153 -0.93 19.71 -4.94
C ALA A 153 -0.52 18.72 -6.04
N VAL A 154 -0.78 17.42 -5.84
CA VAL A 154 -0.59 16.40 -6.87
C VAL A 154 -1.46 16.73 -8.07
N GLU A 155 -2.76 17.00 -7.89
CA GLU A 155 -3.69 17.28 -9.00
C GLU A 155 -3.27 18.50 -9.85
N THR A 156 -2.68 19.52 -9.23
CA THR A 156 -2.35 20.80 -9.86
C THR A 156 -0.93 20.83 -10.46
N ALA A 157 0.09 20.35 -9.75
CA ALA A 157 1.50 20.41 -10.17
C ALA A 157 1.78 19.56 -11.44
N PRO A 158 2.71 19.95 -12.33
CA PRO A 158 3.00 19.25 -13.59
C PRO A 158 3.77 17.93 -13.40
N LEU A 159 3.15 16.95 -12.74
CA LEU A 159 3.74 15.63 -12.46
C LEU A 159 3.36 14.66 -13.58
N GLU A 160 4.10 14.67 -14.69
CA GLU A 160 3.77 13.90 -15.91
C GLU A 160 4.34 12.47 -15.92
N VAL A 161 5.29 12.19 -15.02
CA VAL A 161 5.96 10.89 -14.93
C VAL A 161 5.58 10.11 -13.67
N LEU A 162 4.64 10.63 -12.87
CA LEU A 162 4.18 9.99 -11.64
C LEU A 162 3.42 8.70 -11.98
N ASP A 163 4.02 7.55 -11.67
CA ASP A 163 3.45 6.23 -11.97
C ASP A 163 3.17 5.39 -10.70
N THR A 164 3.79 5.75 -9.57
CA THR A 164 3.78 4.94 -8.35
C THR A 164 3.33 5.75 -7.13
N ILE A 165 2.38 5.19 -6.39
CA ILE A 165 1.96 5.69 -5.06
C ILE A 165 2.21 4.61 -4.01
N SER A 166 2.77 5.01 -2.88
CA SER A 166 2.88 4.16 -1.69
C SER A 166 2.29 4.86 -0.47
N LEU A 167 1.43 4.18 0.25
CA LEU A 167 0.83 4.63 1.50
C LEU A 167 1.33 3.71 2.61
N LEU A 168 2.32 4.15 3.41
CA LEU A 168 3.17 3.28 4.24
C LEU A 168 3.65 3.95 5.55
N PRO A 169 3.12 3.59 6.72
CA PRO A 169 1.75 3.11 6.95
C PRO A 169 0.73 4.24 6.83
N ILE A 170 -0.56 3.89 6.81
CA ILE A 170 -1.63 4.89 6.74
C ILE A 170 -2.86 4.48 7.53
N HIS A 171 -3.48 5.43 8.22
CA HIS A 171 -4.76 5.22 8.86
C HIS A 171 -5.91 5.10 7.83
N PRO A 172 -6.96 4.32 8.10
CA PRO A 172 -8.01 4.03 7.11
C PRO A 172 -8.74 5.28 6.59
N GLY A 173 -8.97 6.26 7.47
CA GLY A 173 -9.62 7.53 7.10
C GLY A 173 -8.81 8.38 6.11
N ALA A 174 -7.50 8.17 6.01
CA ALA A 174 -6.64 8.94 5.12
C ALA A 174 -7.00 8.78 3.64
N LEU A 175 -7.47 7.59 3.24
CA LEU A 175 -7.88 7.32 1.86
C LEU A 175 -9.00 8.25 1.40
N LEU A 176 -9.89 8.67 2.30
CA LEU A 176 -10.94 9.64 1.98
C LEU A 176 -10.34 10.98 1.52
N TYR A 177 -9.25 11.41 2.14
CA TYR A 177 -8.61 12.70 1.84
C TYR A 177 -7.67 12.64 0.63
N LEU A 178 -7.17 11.45 0.31
CA LEU A 178 -6.39 11.17 -0.90
C LEU A 178 -7.25 10.71 -2.10
N GLN A 179 -8.55 10.45 -1.89
CA GLN A 179 -9.45 9.95 -2.91
C GLN A 179 -9.43 10.86 -4.16
N PRO A 180 -9.05 10.33 -5.33
CA PRO A 180 -9.10 11.09 -6.57
C PRO A 180 -10.52 11.59 -6.85
N LEU A 181 -10.63 12.82 -7.37
CA LEU A 181 -11.88 13.43 -7.82
C LEU A 181 -12.97 13.66 -6.75
N LEU A 182 -12.67 13.45 -5.46
CA LEU A 182 -13.60 13.75 -4.38
C LEU A 182 -13.57 15.25 -4.02
N GLY A 183 -14.56 16.02 -4.45
CA GLY A 183 -14.70 17.45 -4.10
C GLY A 183 -13.99 18.41 -5.06
N PHE A 184 -13.52 19.55 -4.54
CA PHE A 184 -12.87 20.60 -5.34
C PHE A 184 -11.64 20.06 -6.10
N GLY A 185 -11.42 20.57 -7.32
CA GLY A 185 -10.30 20.14 -8.17
C GLY A 185 -10.62 19.03 -9.18
N ASN A 186 -11.89 18.64 -9.33
CA ASN A 186 -12.36 17.65 -10.34
C ASN A 186 -12.26 18.19 -11.78
N SER A 187 -11.04 18.46 -12.23
CA SER A 187 -10.72 18.88 -13.59
C SER A 187 -10.28 17.68 -14.42
N PRO A 188 -10.45 17.71 -15.76
CA PRO A 188 -9.91 16.68 -16.64
C PRO A 188 -8.38 16.50 -16.52
N ARG A 189 -7.66 17.52 -16.07
CA ARG A 189 -6.22 17.44 -15.79
C ARG A 189 -5.92 16.64 -14.52
N ALA A 190 -6.68 16.86 -13.45
CA ALA A 190 -6.57 16.08 -12.21
C ALA A 190 -6.87 14.60 -12.45
N SER A 191 -7.93 14.29 -13.20
CA SER A 191 -8.27 12.90 -13.56
C SER A 191 -7.14 12.22 -14.34
N ARG A 192 -6.59 12.87 -15.37
CA ARG A 192 -5.43 12.35 -16.12
C ARG A 192 -4.22 12.10 -15.22
N ARG A 193 -3.98 12.96 -14.23
CA ARG A 193 -2.86 12.85 -13.30
C ARG A 193 -2.95 11.66 -12.34
N TRP A 194 -4.14 11.27 -11.93
CA TRP A 194 -4.31 10.04 -11.15
C TRP A 194 -4.43 8.82 -12.07
N ALA A 195 -4.93 8.99 -13.28
CA ALA A 195 -5.10 7.88 -14.24
C ALA A 195 -3.78 7.32 -14.77
N GLN A 196 -2.65 8.03 -14.64
CA GLN A 196 -1.31 7.54 -14.99
C GLN A 196 -0.71 6.57 -13.97
N ILE A 197 -1.27 6.48 -12.77
CA ILE A 197 -0.76 5.56 -11.74
C ILE A 197 -0.91 4.11 -12.22
N ARG A 198 0.19 3.35 -12.11
CA ARG A 198 0.29 1.94 -12.51
C ARG A 198 0.66 1.03 -11.35
N ARG A 199 1.23 1.58 -10.29
CA ARG A 199 1.72 0.84 -9.13
C ARG A 199 1.17 1.47 -7.86
N LEU A 200 0.51 0.66 -7.05
CA LEU A 200 -0.06 1.08 -5.79
C LEU A 200 0.40 0.13 -4.70
N ILE A 201 0.95 0.69 -3.63
CA ILE A 201 1.37 -0.03 -2.44
C ILE A 201 0.63 0.59 -1.26
N ILE A 202 -0.09 -0.22 -0.49
CA ILE A 202 -0.82 0.23 0.70
C ILE A 202 -0.46 -0.68 1.86
N GLN A 203 0.03 -0.09 2.94
CA GLN A 203 0.08 -0.66 4.27
C GLN A 203 -0.87 0.16 5.13
N MET A 204 -1.97 -0.46 5.55
CA MET A 204 -3.05 0.22 6.26
C MET A 204 -3.19 -0.33 7.66
N ASP A 205 -3.39 0.55 8.63
CA ASP A 205 -3.68 0.15 10.01
C ASP A 205 -4.95 -0.70 10.07
N GLY A 206 -4.88 -1.83 10.78
CA GLY A 206 -6.04 -2.63 11.13
C GLY A 206 -7.02 -1.85 12.00
N PHE A 207 -8.31 -2.20 11.91
CA PHE A 207 -9.36 -1.57 12.70
C PHE A 207 -10.55 -2.55 12.87
N PRO A 208 -11.35 -2.43 13.94
CA PRO A 208 -12.52 -3.28 14.12
C PRO A 208 -13.61 -2.92 13.09
N PHE A 209 -13.88 -3.83 12.14
CA PHE A 209 -14.82 -3.63 11.02
C PHE A 209 -16.09 -4.50 11.08
N GLU A 210 -16.22 -5.40 12.06
CA GLU A 210 -17.36 -6.33 12.17
C GLU A 210 -18.69 -5.63 12.47
N GLN A 211 -18.64 -4.43 13.04
CA GLN A 211 -19.82 -3.62 13.31
C GLN A 211 -20.17 -2.80 12.06
N SER A 212 -21.41 -2.89 11.59
CA SER A 212 -21.88 -2.23 10.35
C SER A 212 -21.59 -0.71 10.31
N ASN A 213 -21.67 -0.03 11.46
CA ASN A 213 -21.36 1.40 11.60
C ASN A 213 -19.86 1.76 11.42
N ARG A 214 -18.96 0.77 11.43
CA ARG A 214 -17.50 0.93 11.26
C ARG A 214 -16.98 0.41 9.91
N SER A 215 -17.88 -0.12 9.08
CA SER A 215 -17.58 -0.62 7.74
C SER A 215 -17.31 0.48 6.70
N GLU A 216 -17.57 1.75 7.04
CA GLU A 216 -17.39 2.89 6.13
C GLU A 216 -15.96 3.02 5.59
N HIS A 217 -14.94 2.73 6.41
CA HIS A 217 -13.55 2.73 5.94
C HIS A 217 -13.28 1.65 4.89
N LEU A 218 -13.96 0.50 4.96
CA LEU A 218 -13.87 -0.53 3.93
C LEU A 218 -14.54 -0.06 2.62
N LYS A 219 -15.67 0.66 2.71
CA LYS A 219 -16.30 1.26 1.52
C LYS A 219 -15.40 2.32 0.88
N ILE A 220 -14.72 3.13 1.69
CA ILE A 220 -13.72 4.10 1.22
C ILE A 220 -12.56 3.37 0.53
N LEU A 221 -11.99 2.33 1.15
CA LEU A 221 -10.94 1.51 0.56
C LEU A 221 -11.37 0.88 -0.77
N HIS A 222 -12.57 0.31 -0.81
CA HIS A 222 -13.15 -0.26 -2.03
C HIS A 222 -13.29 0.80 -3.13
N SER A 223 -13.81 1.99 -2.81
CA SER A 223 -13.93 3.09 -3.76
C SER A 223 -12.58 3.59 -4.26
N TYR A 224 -11.59 3.69 -3.36
CA TYR A 224 -10.23 4.10 -3.68
C TYR A 224 -9.58 3.12 -4.66
N LEU A 225 -9.63 1.81 -4.37
CA LEU A 225 -9.12 0.78 -5.27
C LEU A 225 -9.91 0.72 -6.59
N GLY A 226 -11.23 0.92 -6.53
CA GLY A 226 -12.11 1.00 -7.69
C GLY A 226 -11.64 2.03 -8.71
N TYR A 227 -11.24 3.23 -8.25
CA TYR A 227 -10.72 4.28 -9.11
C TYR A 227 -9.46 3.83 -9.88
N PHE A 228 -8.51 3.20 -9.19
CA PHE A 228 -7.23 2.79 -9.82
C PHE A 228 -7.32 1.46 -10.58
N SER A 229 -8.32 0.63 -10.29
CA SER A 229 -8.46 -0.73 -10.82
C SER A 229 -8.32 -0.87 -12.35
N PRO A 230 -8.78 0.07 -13.20
CA PRO A 230 -8.64 -0.08 -14.66
C PRO A 230 -7.20 0.11 -15.17
N HIS A 231 -6.30 0.64 -14.32
CA HIS A 231 -4.98 1.14 -14.73
C HIS A 231 -3.82 0.45 -14.02
N LEU A 232 -4.06 -0.15 -12.85
CA LEU A 232 -3.02 -0.81 -12.07
C LEU A 232 -2.43 -2.01 -12.82
N THR A 233 -1.11 -2.10 -12.75
CA THR A 233 -0.29 -3.23 -13.22
C THR A 233 0.37 -3.98 -12.06
N ARG A 234 0.59 -3.28 -10.94
CA ARG A 234 1.10 -3.83 -9.68
C ARG A 234 0.30 -3.28 -8.50
N LEU A 235 -0.11 -4.16 -7.60
CA LEU A 235 -0.84 -3.80 -6.40
C LEU A 235 -0.32 -4.64 -5.23
N ARG A 236 0.23 -3.98 -4.21
CA ARG A 236 0.56 -4.60 -2.93
C ARG A 236 -0.34 -4.01 -1.86
N PHE A 237 -0.97 -4.87 -1.08
CA PHE A 237 -1.78 -4.48 0.06
C PHE A 237 -1.40 -5.29 1.30
N ARG A 238 -1.21 -4.61 2.42
CA ARG A 238 -0.92 -5.21 3.72
C ARG A 238 -1.79 -4.57 4.80
N TRP A 239 -2.36 -5.38 5.69
CA TRP A 239 -2.88 -4.91 6.97
C TRP A 239 -1.77 -4.85 8.02
N GLU A 240 -1.70 -3.76 8.75
CA GLU A 240 -0.81 -3.59 9.90
C GLU A 240 -1.55 -3.89 11.20
N GLY A 241 -0.92 -4.65 12.10
CA GLY A 241 -1.58 -5.18 13.29
C GLY A 241 -2.44 -6.40 12.95
N ASP A 242 -3.71 -6.38 13.33
CA ASP A 242 -4.63 -7.50 13.15
C ASP A 242 -4.96 -7.77 11.68
N LYS A 243 -5.28 -9.03 11.36
CA LYS A 243 -5.72 -9.44 10.03
C LYS A 243 -7.03 -8.75 9.65
N GLY A 244 -7.03 -8.08 8.50
CA GLY A 244 -8.25 -7.50 7.92
C GLY A 244 -8.85 -8.36 6.80
N PRO A 245 -10.03 -7.98 6.27
CA PRO A 245 -10.64 -8.67 5.13
C PRO A 245 -9.82 -8.46 3.86
N SER A 246 -10.05 -9.29 2.83
CA SER A 246 -9.42 -9.04 1.54
C SER A 246 -9.97 -7.76 0.90
N PRO A 247 -9.12 -6.78 0.55
CA PRO A 247 -9.55 -5.52 -0.06
C PRO A 247 -10.08 -5.70 -1.49
N PHE A 248 -9.86 -6.86 -2.11
CA PHE A 248 -10.21 -7.16 -3.49
C PHE A 248 -11.58 -7.82 -3.65
N THR A 249 -12.13 -8.34 -2.57
CA THR A 249 -13.42 -9.05 -2.52
C THR A 249 -14.33 -8.48 -1.43
N LEU A 250 -14.19 -7.19 -1.12
CA LEU A 250 -15.03 -6.48 -0.15
C LEU A 250 -16.52 -6.50 -0.53
N ASP A 251 -16.84 -6.69 -1.81
CA ASP A 251 -18.21 -6.92 -2.29
C ASP A 251 -18.84 -8.21 -1.77
N GLN A 252 -18.05 -9.12 -1.20
CA GLN A 252 -18.47 -10.41 -0.67
C GLN A 252 -18.35 -10.48 0.86
N GLU A 253 -17.89 -9.42 1.52
CA GLU A 253 -17.75 -9.41 2.97
C GLU A 253 -19.12 -9.30 3.65
N PRO A 254 -19.41 -10.13 4.67
CA PRO A 254 -20.71 -10.12 5.36
C PRO A 254 -21.08 -8.75 5.95
N CYS A 255 -20.09 -8.00 6.47
CA CYS A 255 -20.32 -6.69 7.08
C CYS A 255 -20.67 -5.59 6.05
N LEU A 256 -20.57 -5.87 4.75
CA LEU A 256 -20.86 -4.96 3.66
C LEU A 256 -22.01 -5.42 2.76
N GLN A 257 -22.61 -6.58 3.06
CA GLN A 257 -23.81 -7.02 2.36
C GLN A 257 -24.99 -6.11 2.75
N PRO A 258 -25.89 -5.79 1.79
CA PRO A 258 -27.14 -5.14 2.12
C PRO A 258 -27.92 -6.04 3.10
N SER A 259 -28.53 -5.43 4.12
CA SER A 259 -29.50 -6.13 4.96
C SER A 259 -30.77 -6.38 4.14
N ASP A 260 -31.56 -7.39 4.48
CA ASP A 260 -32.79 -7.79 3.78
C ASP A 260 -33.94 -6.74 3.85
N SER A 261 -33.63 -5.49 4.20
CA SER A 261 -34.61 -4.41 4.29
C SER A 261 -34.91 -3.79 2.91
N PRO A 262 -36.18 -3.56 2.55
CA PRO A 262 -36.60 -3.21 1.19
C PRO A 262 -36.21 -1.78 0.72
N SER A 263 -35.48 -1.02 1.53
CA SER A 263 -35.09 0.38 1.23
C SER A 263 -33.58 0.55 0.98
N GLU A 264 -32.80 -0.52 0.87
CA GLU A 264 -31.34 -0.43 0.85
C GLU A 264 -30.71 -0.24 -0.53
N LYS A 265 -29.58 0.49 -0.51
CA LYS A 265 -28.74 0.78 -1.67
C LYS A 265 -28.17 -0.53 -2.24
N PRO A 266 -27.97 -0.63 -3.56
CA PRO A 266 -27.29 -1.79 -4.14
C PRO A 266 -25.91 -1.97 -3.49
N GLY A 267 -25.57 -3.23 -3.20
CA GLY A 267 -24.28 -3.61 -2.62
C GLY A 267 -23.08 -3.17 -3.47
N LEU A 268 -21.87 -3.30 -2.90
CA LEU A 268 -20.64 -2.93 -3.59
C LEU A 268 -20.47 -3.74 -4.87
N ARG A 269 -20.06 -3.08 -5.96
CA ARG A 269 -19.78 -3.77 -7.22
C ARG A 269 -18.40 -4.44 -7.13
N PRO A 270 -18.24 -5.67 -7.63
CA PRO A 270 -16.95 -6.32 -7.58
C PRO A 270 -15.87 -5.54 -8.33
N LEU A 271 -14.67 -5.44 -7.74
CA LEU A 271 -13.52 -4.80 -8.39
C LEU A 271 -13.08 -5.61 -9.62
N ASN A 272 -12.71 -4.90 -10.69
CA ASN A 272 -12.21 -5.49 -11.92
C ASN A 272 -10.85 -4.88 -12.31
N PHE A 273 -9.80 -5.66 -12.13
CA PHE A 273 -8.44 -5.26 -12.42
C PHE A 273 -8.01 -5.73 -13.82
N ALA A 274 -8.41 -4.99 -14.86
CA ALA A 274 -8.22 -5.41 -16.25
C ALA A 274 -6.74 -5.51 -16.71
N ARG A 275 -5.81 -4.84 -16.02
CA ARG A 275 -4.40 -4.73 -16.42
C ARG A 275 -3.41 -5.21 -15.35
N LEU A 276 -3.91 -5.74 -14.24
CA LEU A 276 -3.10 -6.10 -13.08
C LEU A 276 -2.33 -7.39 -13.38
N ARG A 277 -1.00 -7.31 -13.27
CA ARG A 277 -0.07 -8.42 -13.56
C ARG A 277 0.48 -9.03 -12.28
N TYR A 278 0.74 -8.20 -11.29
CA TYR A 278 1.34 -8.60 -10.02
C TYR A 278 0.45 -8.13 -8.87
N MET A 279 0.03 -9.06 -8.02
CA MET A 279 -0.69 -8.75 -6.79
C MET A 279 -0.04 -9.44 -5.61
N GLU A 280 0.08 -8.69 -4.53
CA GLU A 280 0.53 -9.16 -3.23
C GLU A 280 -0.50 -8.75 -2.17
N LEU A 281 -1.02 -9.73 -1.44
CA LEU A 281 -1.90 -9.54 -0.29
C LEU A 281 -1.22 -10.12 0.94
N GLU A 282 -1.03 -9.27 1.94
CA GLU A 282 -0.34 -9.64 3.18
C GLU A 282 -1.25 -9.44 4.40
N ASN A 283 -1.20 -10.39 5.35
CA ASN A 283 -1.88 -10.33 6.64
C ASN A 283 -3.42 -10.15 6.51
N ALA A 284 -4.08 -11.00 5.74
CA ALA A 284 -5.51 -10.90 5.46
C ALA A 284 -6.27 -12.20 5.79
N THR A 285 -7.58 -12.06 5.96
CA THR A 285 -8.52 -13.15 6.21
C THR A 285 -9.55 -13.19 5.07
N MET A 286 -9.78 -14.37 4.48
CA MET A 286 -10.72 -14.53 3.36
C MET A 286 -11.29 -15.94 3.25
N ASP A 287 -12.32 -16.15 2.43
CA ASP A 287 -12.89 -17.46 2.13
C ASP A 287 -12.21 -18.10 0.91
N SER A 288 -12.15 -19.44 0.88
CA SER A 288 -11.61 -20.16 -0.28
C SER A 288 -12.36 -19.85 -1.59
N THR A 289 -13.67 -19.60 -1.49
CA THR A 289 -14.52 -19.16 -2.60
C THR A 289 -14.16 -17.76 -3.10
N GLN A 290 -13.80 -16.82 -2.21
CA GLN A 290 -13.34 -15.47 -2.57
C GLN A 290 -12.04 -15.55 -3.39
N VAL A 291 -11.06 -16.33 -2.92
CA VAL A 291 -9.77 -16.53 -3.62
C VAL A 291 -10.00 -17.11 -5.02
N SER A 292 -10.74 -18.23 -5.09
CA SER A 292 -10.97 -18.93 -6.36
C SER A 292 -11.76 -18.09 -7.37
N ALA A 293 -12.78 -17.35 -6.90
CA ALA A 293 -13.53 -16.41 -7.74
C ALA A 293 -12.65 -15.27 -8.25
N PHE A 294 -11.81 -14.70 -7.39
CA PHE A 294 -10.89 -13.63 -7.76
C PHE A 294 -9.88 -14.07 -8.82
N ILE A 295 -9.23 -15.22 -8.61
CA ILE A 295 -8.28 -15.81 -9.58
C ILE A 295 -9.00 -16.09 -10.90
N SER A 296 -10.17 -16.71 -10.85
CA SER A 296 -10.94 -17.05 -12.06
C SER A 296 -11.32 -15.83 -12.89
N ARG A 297 -11.76 -14.74 -12.23
CA ARG A 297 -12.14 -13.48 -12.87
C ARG A 297 -10.97 -12.83 -13.59
N HIS A 298 -9.79 -12.87 -12.99
CA HIS A 298 -8.65 -12.10 -13.49
C HIS A 298 -7.52 -12.93 -14.13
N ARG A 299 -7.68 -14.24 -14.25
CA ARG A 299 -6.68 -15.19 -14.81
C ARG A 299 -6.04 -14.79 -16.14
N ARG A 300 -6.70 -13.95 -16.96
CA ARG A 300 -6.19 -13.53 -18.28
C ARG A 300 -5.22 -12.35 -18.20
N ALA A 301 -5.31 -11.52 -17.17
CA ALA A 301 -4.48 -10.33 -17.02
C ALA A 301 -3.27 -10.57 -16.11
N PHE A 302 -3.40 -11.50 -15.16
CA PHE A 302 -2.44 -11.73 -14.09
C PHE A 302 -1.29 -12.66 -14.47
N SER A 303 -0.11 -12.37 -13.93
CA SER A 303 1.11 -13.17 -14.05
C SER A 303 1.51 -13.82 -12.71
N GLU A 304 1.31 -13.11 -11.60
CA GLU A 304 1.76 -13.56 -10.27
C GLU A 304 0.74 -13.19 -9.18
N PHE A 305 0.45 -14.15 -8.30
CA PHE A 305 -0.34 -13.99 -7.08
C PHE A 305 0.54 -14.33 -5.89
N ASN A 306 0.74 -13.39 -4.98
CA ASN A 306 1.39 -13.64 -3.70
C ASN A 306 0.38 -13.42 -2.56
N PHE A 307 0.15 -14.47 -1.77
CA PHE A 307 -0.64 -14.43 -0.55
C PHE A 307 0.30 -14.73 0.60
N GLU A 308 0.66 -13.70 1.36
CA GLU A 308 1.58 -13.79 2.48
C GLU A 308 0.81 -13.65 3.79
N ASP A 309 0.96 -14.61 4.70
CA ASP A 309 0.24 -14.60 5.98
C ASP A 309 -1.29 -14.43 5.83
N VAL A 310 -1.86 -15.09 4.82
CA VAL A 310 -3.32 -15.10 4.57
C VAL A 310 -3.95 -16.33 5.22
N THR A 311 -5.04 -16.12 5.96
CA THR A 311 -5.81 -17.19 6.60
C THR A 311 -7.16 -17.38 5.91
N LEU A 312 -7.56 -18.64 5.74
CA LEU A 312 -8.88 -18.98 5.21
C LEU A 312 -9.89 -19.07 6.35
N ARG A 313 -10.99 -18.29 6.31
CA ARG A 313 -12.11 -18.47 7.26
C ARG A 313 -12.84 -19.77 6.99
N THR A 314 -13.03 -20.09 5.72
CA THR A 314 -13.74 -21.28 5.25
C THR A 314 -13.07 -21.93 4.05
N GLY A 315 -13.17 -23.26 3.97
CA GLY A 315 -12.64 -24.08 2.87
C GLY A 315 -11.13 -24.36 2.95
N THR A 316 -10.59 -24.96 1.89
CA THR A 316 -9.16 -25.34 1.83
C THR A 316 -8.41 -24.54 0.75
N TRP A 317 -7.08 -24.46 0.88
CA TRP A 317 -6.22 -23.86 -0.15
C TRP A 317 -6.25 -24.64 -1.47
N GLY A 318 -6.55 -25.95 -1.43
CA GLY A 318 -6.73 -26.76 -2.64
C GLY A 318 -7.89 -26.24 -3.49
N ASP A 319 -9.03 -25.96 -2.85
CA ASP A 319 -10.21 -25.39 -3.53
C ASP A 319 -9.95 -23.94 -3.99
N ALA A 320 -9.25 -23.16 -3.17
CA ALA A 320 -8.93 -21.76 -3.45
C ALA A 320 -8.07 -21.62 -4.73
N LEU A 321 -7.10 -22.51 -4.90
CA LEU A 321 -6.14 -22.49 -6.00
C LEU A 321 -6.53 -23.41 -7.17
N ALA A 322 -7.63 -24.16 -7.08
CA ALA A 322 -8.14 -25.03 -8.14
C ALA A 322 -8.24 -24.36 -9.53
N PRO A 323 -8.59 -23.05 -9.66
CA PRO A 323 -8.58 -22.37 -10.95
C PRO A 323 -7.20 -22.33 -11.63
N LEU A 324 -6.09 -22.36 -10.88
CA LEU A 324 -4.72 -22.42 -11.41
C LEU A 324 -4.37 -23.83 -11.91
N SER A 325 -4.81 -24.86 -11.19
CA SER A 325 -4.58 -26.27 -11.57
C SER A 325 -5.25 -26.63 -12.90
N ARG A 326 -6.43 -26.04 -13.20
CA ARG A 326 -7.10 -26.21 -14.50
C ARG A 326 -6.32 -25.56 -15.66
N ILE A 327 -5.46 -24.58 -15.37
CA ILE A 327 -4.62 -23.92 -16.37
C ILE A 327 -3.36 -24.76 -16.63
N ALA A 328 -2.72 -25.27 -15.57
CA ALA A 328 -1.59 -26.18 -15.68
C ALA A 328 -1.97 -27.55 -16.27
N GLY A 329 -3.22 -27.99 -16.08
CA GLY A 329 -3.77 -29.22 -16.66
C GLY A 329 -4.18 -29.11 -18.13
N ASN A 330 -4.23 -27.90 -18.70
CA ASN A 330 -4.59 -27.66 -20.11
C ASN A 330 -3.36 -27.60 -21.03
N ASP A 331 -2.29 -28.32 -20.65
CA ASP A 331 -1.23 -28.69 -21.56
C ASP A 331 -1.79 -29.72 -22.56
N SER A 332 -2.23 -29.22 -23.71
CA SER A 332 -2.26 -29.93 -25.01
C SER A 332 -0.88 -30.49 -25.44
N ARG A 333 0.07 -30.58 -24.50
CA ARG A 333 1.40 -31.15 -24.58
C ARG A 333 1.45 -32.63 -24.18
N LYS A 334 0.42 -33.18 -23.53
CA LYS A 334 0.36 -34.62 -23.20
C LYS A 334 -0.13 -35.52 -24.35
N GLN A 335 -0.55 -34.97 -25.48
CA GLN A 335 -0.99 -35.76 -26.66
C GLN A 335 0.10 -35.97 -27.73
N LYS A 336 1.33 -35.49 -27.52
CA LYS A 336 2.49 -35.76 -28.40
C LYS A 336 3.60 -36.61 -27.75
N GLN A 337 3.36 -37.17 -26.57
CA GLN A 337 4.20 -38.23 -25.99
C GLN A 337 3.44 -39.56 -25.98
N GLN A 338 2.98 -39.97 -27.15
CA GLN A 338 2.92 -41.39 -27.47
C GLN A 338 4.22 -41.70 -28.23
N GLN A 339 5.34 -41.60 -27.52
CA GLN A 339 6.54 -42.29 -27.99
C GLN A 339 6.26 -43.77 -27.78
N VAL A 340 5.92 -44.43 -28.87
CA VAL A 340 6.11 -45.87 -29.05
C VAL A 340 7.56 -46.15 -28.67
N MET A 341 7.76 -46.70 -27.48
CA MET A 341 9.02 -47.35 -27.14
C MET A 341 8.86 -48.79 -27.61
N ASP A 342 9.32 -49.08 -28.83
CA ASP A 342 9.59 -50.46 -29.21
C ASP A 342 10.72 -50.94 -28.30
N VAL A 343 10.37 -51.78 -27.33
CA VAL A 343 11.34 -52.51 -26.51
C VAL A 343 11.89 -53.64 -27.38
N PRO A 344 13.18 -53.63 -27.77
CA PRO A 344 13.76 -54.80 -28.41
C PRO A 344 13.80 -55.93 -27.38
N VAL A 345 13.10 -57.03 -27.68
CA VAL A 345 13.21 -58.27 -26.93
C VAL A 345 14.64 -58.79 -27.11
N VAL A 346 15.48 -58.55 -26.11
CA VAL A 346 16.78 -59.21 -26.00
C VAL A 346 16.58 -60.45 -25.15
N LEU A 347 16.58 -61.61 -25.81
CA LEU A 347 16.59 -62.92 -25.18
C LEU A 347 17.91 -63.07 -24.41
N SER A 348 17.81 -63.37 -23.11
CA SER A 348 18.93 -63.68 -22.23
C SER A 348 19.70 -64.92 -22.73
N PRO A 349 21.04 -64.91 -22.80
CA PRO A 349 21.80 -66.14 -22.89
C PRO A 349 21.86 -66.80 -21.51
N ALA A 350 21.49 -68.07 -21.48
CA ALA A 350 21.67 -68.96 -20.34
C ALA A 350 23.15 -69.21 -20.03
N ASN A 351 23.41 -69.49 -18.75
CA ASN A 351 24.63 -70.03 -18.14
C ASN A 351 25.77 -69.04 -17.86
N LEU A 352 25.89 -68.66 -16.58
CA LEU A 352 27.16 -68.62 -15.83
C LEU A 352 26.86 -68.62 -14.31
N GLU A 353 27.72 -69.30 -13.58
CA GLU A 353 27.58 -69.88 -12.23
C GLU A 353 27.46 -68.94 -11.01
N PRO A 354 27.10 -69.48 -9.82
CA PRO A 354 26.64 -68.71 -8.67
C PRO A 354 27.76 -68.38 -7.69
N ARG A 355 28.19 -67.12 -7.60
CA ARG A 355 28.86 -66.58 -6.41
C ARG A 355 28.49 -65.11 -6.20
N VAL A 356 28.37 -64.73 -4.94
CA VAL A 356 27.98 -63.40 -4.42
C VAL A 356 26.46 -63.19 -4.29
N MET A 357 25.81 -64.11 -3.59
CA MET A 357 24.50 -63.90 -2.95
C MET A 357 24.72 -63.84 -1.43
N GLU A 358 25.38 -62.78 -0.93
CA GLU A 358 25.56 -62.61 0.53
C GLU A 358 25.67 -61.14 1.00
N SER A 359 25.24 -60.15 0.20
CA SER A 359 25.30 -58.74 0.62
C SER A 359 24.02 -57.93 0.39
N ILE A 360 22.89 -58.57 0.04
CA ILE A 360 21.62 -57.87 -0.20
C ILE A 360 20.58 -58.14 0.91
N LEU A 361 20.87 -59.07 1.83
CA LEU A 361 19.99 -59.39 2.97
C LEU A 361 20.34 -58.67 4.29
N GLN A 362 21.34 -57.79 4.31
CA GLN A 362 21.75 -57.06 5.54
C GLN A 362 21.27 -55.60 5.65
N ASP A 363 20.71 -55.01 4.59
CA ASP A 363 20.24 -53.61 4.63
C ASP A 363 18.71 -53.45 4.83
N GLN A 364 17.97 -54.55 4.97
CA GLN A 364 16.50 -54.51 5.21
C GLN A 364 16.08 -54.60 6.69
N GLN A 365 17.00 -54.65 7.66
CA GLN A 365 16.67 -54.78 9.09
C GLN A 365 17.10 -53.58 9.98
N ARG A 366 17.36 -52.41 9.41
CA ARG A 366 17.68 -51.19 10.21
C ARG A 366 16.81 -49.96 9.93
N ALA A 367 15.60 -50.15 9.37
CA ALA A 367 14.66 -49.07 9.10
C ALA A 367 13.30 -49.22 9.82
N GLU A 368 13.26 -49.86 10.99
CA GLU A 368 12.10 -49.87 11.88
C GLU A 368 12.49 -49.37 13.27
N CYS A 369 12.52 -48.04 13.44
CA CYS A 369 12.26 -47.32 14.70
C CYS A 369 12.54 -45.83 14.50
N SER A 370 11.51 -45.06 14.17
CA SER A 370 11.28 -43.67 14.63
C SER A 370 10.20 -43.04 13.75
N GLY A 371 9.01 -42.88 14.32
CA GLY A 371 7.93 -42.12 13.70
C GLY A 371 8.13 -40.63 13.96
N THR A 372 8.15 -39.82 12.90
CA THR A 372 7.79 -38.40 12.99
C THR A 372 7.38 -37.87 11.60
N GLN A 373 6.38 -36.98 11.61
CA GLN A 373 5.62 -36.42 10.49
C GLN A 373 6.41 -36.02 9.23
N LEU A 374 5.95 -36.48 8.06
CA LEU A 374 6.43 -36.08 6.74
C LEU A 374 5.82 -34.72 6.32
N ALA A 375 6.64 -33.67 6.36
CA ALA A 375 6.41 -32.44 5.62
C ALA A 375 6.79 -32.65 4.15
N MET A 376 5.82 -32.49 3.23
CA MET A 376 6.08 -32.56 1.79
C MET A 376 6.70 -31.26 1.28
N SER A 377 8.02 -31.15 1.39
CA SER A 377 8.82 -30.14 0.68
C SER A 377 10.08 -30.78 0.12
N ARG A 378 9.93 -31.68 -0.87
CA ARG A 378 11.06 -32.23 -1.63
C ARG A 378 10.63 -32.96 -2.90
N TRP A 379 9.85 -32.28 -3.73
CA TRP A 379 9.63 -32.72 -5.10
C TRP A 379 9.46 -31.49 -5.99
N LEU A 380 10.60 -30.85 -6.32
CA LEU A 380 10.84 -29.98 -7.49
C LEU A 380 12.23 -29.32 -7.35
N SER A 381 13.31 -30.09 -7.45
CA SER A 381 14.64 -29.55 -7.74
C SER A 381 15.63 -30.65 -8.12
N LYS A 382 15.61 -31.08 -9.38
CA LYS A 382 16.77 -31.73 -9.99
C LYS A 382 16.82 -31.40 -11.48
N GLY A 383 17.81 -30.59 -11.84
CA GLY A 383 18.24 -30.40 -13.22
C GLY A 383 18.30 -28.96 -13.71
N ARG A 384 19.33 -28.19 -13.31
CA ARG A 384 20.33 -27.59 -14.24
C ARG A 384 21.28 -26.64 -13.51
N SER A 385 22.56 -26.98 -13.65
CA SER A 385 23.80 -26.20 -13.57
C SER A 385 23.78 -24.82 -12.89
N ALA A 386 24.56 -24.72 -11.82
CA ALA A 386 24.99 -23.47 -11.19
C ALA A 386 26.16 -22.86 -11.96
N VAL A 387 25.95 -21.69 -12.59
CA VAL A 387 26.90 -20.55 -12.66
C VAL A 387 26.07 -19.28 -12.93
N ALA A 388 26.31 -18.23 -12.14
CA ALA A 388 25.85 -16.84 -12.30
C ALA A 388 24.35 -16.50 -12.06
N ALA A 389 23.97 -16.35 -10.78
CA ALA A 389 22.96 -15.36 -10.34
C ALA A 389 22.92 -15.28 -8.80
N ASN A 390 23.96 -14.71 -8.18
CA ASN A 390 23.91 -14.36 -6.76
C ASN A 390 24.52 -12.97 -6.54
N LYS A 391 23.76 -11.94 -6.94
CA LYS A 391 23.89 -10.55 -6.50
C LYS A 391 22.52 -9.89 -6.70
N GLY A 392 21.80 -9.61 -5.61
CA GLY A 392 20.57 -8.81 -5.68
C GLY A 392 19.46 -9.11 -4.68
N LYS A 393 19.73 -9.75 -3.53
CA LYS A 393 18.69 -10.00 -2.50
C LYS A 393 19.09 -9.76 -1.03
N GLU A 394 20.18 -9.04 -0.76
CA GLU A 394 20.64 -8.76 0.63
C GLU A 394 20.75 -7.28 1.00
N LEU A 395 20.00 -6.37 0.37
CA LEU A 395 20.08 -4.93 0.70
C LEU A 395 18.74 -4.26 1.06
N PHE A 396 17.73 -5.02 1.50
CA PHE A 396 16.42 -4.40 1.81
C PHE A 396 15.88 -4.65 3.23
N TRP A 397 16.55 -5.46 4.05
CA TRP A 397 16.13 -5.71 5.43
C TRP A 397 17.35 -5.87 6.34
N SER A 398 17.88 -4.77 6.86
CA SER A 398 18.68 -4.75 8.10
C SER A 398 18.98 -3.30 8.47
N SER A 399 18.31 -2.78 9.50
CA SER A 399 18.96 -2.10 10.62
C SER A 399 17.87 -1.43 11.47
N GLY A 400 17.63 -1.96 12.65
CA GLY A 400 16.71 -1.37 13.61
C GLY A 400 16.31 -2.36 14.67
N GLU A 401 17.30 -2.79 15.47
CA GLU A 401 17.19 -3.29 16.86
C GLU A 401 18.27 -4.35 17.11
N HIS A 402 19.38 -3.94 17.72
CA HIS A 402 20.21 -4.70 18.67
C HIS A 402 21.47 -3.89 18.96
N MET A 403 21.42 -3.08 20.02
CA MET A 403 22.54 -2.84 20.96
C MET A 403 22.04 -1.87 22.04
N LYS A 404 21.44 -2.45 23.08
CA LYS A 404 21.54 -1.90 24.42
C LYS A 404 22.59 -2.73 25.16
N GLU A 405 23.38 -1.99 25.94
CA GLU A 405 24.34 -2.41 26.98
C GLU A 405 25.81 -2.63 26.57
N PHE A 406 26.66 -2.06 27.45
CA PHE A 406 28.13 -1.98 27.49
C PHE A 406 28.75 -0.91 26.55
N LEU A 407 29.34 0.21 27.00
CA LEU A 407 29.96 0.57 28.28
C LEU A 407 29.92 2.09 28.51
N MET A 408 29.75 2.45 29.78
CA MET A 408 30.17 3.71 30.40
C MET A 408 31.65 4.02 30.12
N THR A 409 31.97 5.32 30.19
CA THR A 409 33.27 5.97 30.51
C THR A 409 34.05 6.71 29.41
N SER A 410 34.46 7.91 29.83
CA SER A 410 35.40 8.89 29.26
C SER A 410 34.85 9.82 28.15
N VAL A 411 34.56 11.12 28.39
CA VAL A 411 35.43 12.26 28.84
C VAL A 411 36.41 12.60 27.69
N PHE A 412 36.46 13.74 26.96
CA PHE A 412 36.23 15.17 27.23
C PHE A 412 36.22 15.96 25.85
N PRO A 413 36.25 17.33 25.75
CA PRO A 413 35.36 18.10 24.86
C PRO A 413 36.10 19.00 23.81
N TRP A 414 35.48 20.16 23.49
CA TRP A 414 35.91 21.33 22.67
C TRP A 414 35.36 21.32 21.23
N ARG A 415 34.67 22.34 20.71
CA ARG A 415 34.34 23.69 21.17
C ARG A 415 33.15 24.22 20.35
#